data_AF-A0ABD8B5H0-F1
#
_entry.id   AF-A0ABD8B5H0-F1
#
_cell.length_a   1.000
_cell.length_b   1.000
_cell.length_c   1.000
_cell.angle_alpha   90.00
_cell.angle_beta   90.00
_cell.angle_gamma   90.00
#
_symmetry.space_group_name_H-M   'P 1'
#
loop_
_entity.id
_entity.type
_entity.pdbx_description
1 polymer ?
#
loop_
_entity_poly.entity_id
_entity_poly.type
_entity_poly.pdbx_seq_one_letter_code
_entity_poly.pdbx_strand_id
1 'polypeptide(L)'
;MDQNLVVYLSGDVVAGDIDPIKVQDQALVRLGNPATADIGDEAVIADRGAMAVASCTYKGKRQKFAVLIQLQKNVPEKTSERRNALRSFLRSYFPKAMEKQGCK
;
A
#
# COMPACT_ATOMS: atom_id res chain seq x y z
N MET A 1 -18.78 15.00 -1.15
CA MET A 1 -17.68 14.26 -0.49
C MET A 1 -17.79 14.49 1.00
N ASP A 2 -17.73 13.43 1.80
CA ASP A 2 -17.69 13.54 3.26
C ASP A 2 -16.40 14.27 3.67
N GLN A 3 -16.53 15.34 4.46
CA GLN A 3 -15.39 16.17 4.86
C GLN A 3 -14.48 15.46 5.88
N ASN A 4 -14.87 14.28 6.35
CA ASN A 4 -14.23 13.50 7.41
C ASN A 4 -13.31 12.36 6.93
N LEU A 5 -13.05 12.24 5.62
CA LEU A 5 -12.12 11.21 5.14
C LEU A 5 -10.71 11.48 5.70
N VAL A 6 -10.26 10.61 6.60
CA VAL A 6 -8.93 10.68 7.24
C VAL A 6 -7.94 9.68 6.66
N VAL A 7 -8.43 8.56 6.13
CA VAL A 7 -7.61 7.50 5.51
C VAL A 7 -8.30 7.00 4.24
N TYR A 8 -7.54 6.93 3.16
CA TYR A 8 -7.90 6.22 1.94
C TYR A 8 -7.12 4.91 1.88
N LEU A 9 -7.82 3.82 1.59
CA LEU A 9 -7.25 2.48 1.45
C LEU A 9 -7.83 1.86 0.17
N SER A 10 -6.96 1.42 -0.73
CA SER A 10 -7.34 0.62 -1.90
C SER A 10 -6.50 -0.65 -1.96
N GLY A 11 -7.09 -1.71 -2.52
CA GLY A 11 -6.45 -3.01 -2.68
C GLY A 11 -7.01 -3.69 -3.93
N ASP A 12 -6.15 -3.97 -4.90
CA ASP A 12 -6.57 -4.45 -6.22
C ASP A 12 -5.64 -5.56 -6.74
N VAL A 13 -6.23 -6.48 -7.51
CA VAL A 13 -5.46 -7.42 -8.33
C VAL A 13 -5.18 -6.75 -9.67
N VAL A 14 -3.90 -6.70 -10.05
CA VAL A 14 -3.43 -6.08 -11.27
C VAL A 14 -2.63 -7.06 -12.10
N ALA A 15 -2.50 -6.76 -13.39
CA ALA A 15 -1.75 -7.58 -14.33
C ALA A 15 -0.29 -7.74 -13.87
N GLY A 16 0.27 -8.95 -14.03
CA GLY A 16 1.58 -9.31 -13.48
C GLY A 16 2.78 -8.58 -14.10
N ASP A 17 2.60 -8.01 -15.29
CA ASP A 17 3.59 -7.20 -16.02
C ASP A 17 3.58 -5.72 -15.59
N ILE A 18 2.57 -5.29 -14.82
CA ILE A 18 2.51 -3.95 -14.25
C ILE A 18 3.40 -3.90 -13.01
N ASP A 19 4.17 -2.82 -12.88
CA ASP A 19 4.85 -2.44 -11.63
C ASP A 19 4.01 -1.36 -10.93
N PRO A 20 3.26 -1.73 -9.87
CA PRO A 20 2.35 -0.79 -9.21
C PRO A 20 3.09 0.34 -8.49
N ILE A 21 4.29 0.08 -7.96
CA ILE A 21 5.10 1.09 -7.26
C ILE A 21 5.59 2.12 -8.26
N LYS A 22 6.11 1.68 -9.42
CA LYS A 22 6.53 2.59 -10.49
C LYS A 22 5.38 3.40 -11.07
N VAL A 23 4.20 2.80 -11.24
CA VAL A 23 2.99 3.53 -11.68
C VAL A 23 2.60 4.61 -10.67
N GLN A 24 2.77 4.34 -9.37
CA GLN A 24 2.41 5.27 -8.29
C GLN A 24 3.57 6.14 -7.82
N ASP A 25 4.72 6.14 -8.49
CA ASP A 25 5.95 6.80 -8.01
C ASP A 25 5.73 8.28 -7.66
N GLN A 26 5.14 9.04 -8.60
CA GLN A 26 4.83 10.46 -8.37
C GLN A 26 3.83 10.65 -7.22
N ALA A 27 2.87 9.74 -7.05
CA ALA A 27 1.92 9.81 -5.95
C ALA A 27 2.60 9.53 -4.60
N LEU A 28 3.49 8.53 -4.53
CA LEU A 28 4.27 8.19 -3.34
C LEU A 28 5.21 9.32 -2.92
N VAL A 29 5.84 10.01 -3.87
CA VAL A 29 6.64 11.21 -3.61
C VAL A 29 5.78 12.36 -3.05
N ARG A 30 4.55 12.55 -3.55
CA ARG A 30 3.63 13.56 -2.96
C ARG A 30 3.19 13.21 -1.53
N LEU A 31 3.27 11.93 -1.15
CA LEU A 31 3.01 11.47 0.20
C LEU A 31 4.21 11.69 1.14
N GLY A 32 5.37 12.15 0.65
CA GLY A 32 6.52 12.57 1.46
C GLY A 32 7.82 11.96 0.97
N ASN A 33 8.66 11.48 1.89
CA ASN A 33 9.95 10.87 1.56
C ASN A 33 9.84 9.33 1.52
N PRO A 34 9.46 8.71 0.39
CA PRO A 34 9.28 7.26 0.29
C PRO A 34 10.59 6.52 0.57
N ALA A 35 10.48 5.41 1.31
CA ALA A 35 11.57 4.48 1.56
C ALA A 35 11.07 3.04 1.46
N THR A 36 11.92 2.14 0.97
CA THR A 36 11.58 0.72 0.85
C THR A 36 11.32 0.07 2.22
N ALA A 37 10.48 -0.96 2.23
CA ALA A 37 10.18 -1.76 3.39
C ALA A 37 10.01 -3.24 3.03
N ASP A 38 10.31 -4.09 4.01
CA ASP A 38 10.19 -5.54 3.92
C ASP A 38 8.77 -5.98 4.31
N ILE A 39 7.86 -5.94 3.33
CA ILE A 39 6.44 -6.36 3.39
C ILE A 39 6.01 -6.84 2.00
N GLY A 40 5.56 -8.09 1.87
CA GLY A 40 5.24 -8.68 0.56
C GLY A 40 6.50 -8.90 -0.26
N ASP A 41 6.39 -8.81 -1.59
CA ASP A 41 7.56 -8.85 -2.48
C ASP A 41 8.25 -7.47 -2.52
N GLU A 42 7.44 -6.41 -2.52
CA GLU A 42 7.90 -5.03 -2.58
C GLU A 42 6.99 -4.12 -1.76
N ALA A 43 7.56 -3.20 -0.98
CA ALA A 43 6.79 -2.17 -0.30
C ALA A 43 7.55 -0.85 -0.16
N VAL A 44 6.80 0.23 -0.08
CA VAL A 44 7.29 1.59 0.14
C VAL A 44 6.46 2.26 1.23
N ILE A 45 7.14 2.89 2.19
CA ILE A 45 6.53 3.73 3.22
C ILE A 45 6.97 5.18 2.99
N ALA A 46 6.02 6.06 2.75
CA ALA A 46 6.19 7.51 2.69
C ALA A 46 5.72 8.17 3.99
N ASP A 47 5.82 9.50 4.08
CA ASP A 47 5.41 10.21 5.29
C ASP A 47 3.93 10.08 5.56
N ARG A 48 3.08 10.12 4.53
CA ARG A 48 1.61 10.14 4.65
C ARG A 48 0.94 8.98 3.94
N GLY A 49 1.67 7.92 3.65
CA GLY A 49 1.07 6.78 2.98
C GLY A 49 2.07 5.67 2.76
N ALA A 50 1.57 4.58 2.22
CA ALA A 50 2.37 3.40 2.02
C ALA A 50 1.74 2.50 0.94
N MET A 51 2.58 1.71 0.29
CA MET A 51 2.17 0.76 -0.72
C MET A 51 2.88 -0.57 -0.50
N ALA A 52 2.17 -1.68 -0.69
CA ALA A 52 2.73 -3.02 -0.67
C ALA A 52 2.22 -3.80 -1.87
N VAL A 53 3.09 -4.64 -2.43
CA VAL A 53 2.85 -5.44 -3.63
C VAL A 53 3.39 -6.84 -3.39
N ALA A 54 2.64 -7.85 -3.85
CA ALA A 54 3.11 -9.21 -3.92
C ALA A 54 2.56 -9.89 -5.17
N SER A 55 3.38 -10.74 -5.77
CA SER A 55 2.96 -11.64 -6.83
C SER A 55 1.99 -12.67 -6.27
N CYS A 56 0.94 -12.98 -7.02
CA CYS A 56 -0.01 -14.03 -6.64
C CYS A 56 -0.52 -14.75 -7.87
N THR A 57 -1.14 -15.91 -7.67
CA THR A 57 -1.99 -16.55 -8.68
C THR A 57 -3.44 -16.15 -8.44
N TYR A 58 -4.06 -15.51 -9.43
CA TYR A 58 -5.46 -15.13 -9.39
C TYR A 58 -6.17 -15.66 -10.64
N LYS A 59 -7.23 -16.45 -10.44
CA LYS A 59 -8.00 -17.11 -11.51
C LYS A 59 -7.12 -17.88 -12.52
N GLY A 60 -6.10 -18.58 -12.00
CA GLY A 60 -5.19 -19.41 -12.80
C GLY A 60 -4.12 -18.65 -13.58
N LYS A 61 -4.02 -17.33 -13.42
CA LYS A 61 -2.98 -16.50 -14.04
C LYS A 61 -2.08 -15.89 -12.99
N ARG A 62 -0.79 -15.74 -13.32
CA ARG A 62 0.13 -14.94 -12.51
C ARG A 62 -0.28 -13.48 -12.60
N GLN A 63 -0.52 -12.88 -11.45
CA GLN A 63 -0.96 -11.50 -11.26
C GLN A 63 -0.17 -10.90 -10.09
N LYS A 64 -0.46 -9.65 -9.75
CA LYS A 64 0.01 -9.03 -8.51
C LYS A 64 -1.18 -8.52 -7.72
N PHE A 65 -1.05 -8.54 -6.40
CA PHE A 65 -1.96 -7.81 -5.51
C PHE A 65 -1.23 -6.58 -4.98
N ALA A 66 -1.87 -5.42 -5.08
CA ALA A 66 -1.31 -4.16 -4.66
C ALA A 66 -2.26 -3.47 -3.68
N VAL A 67 -1.73 -2.97 -2.57
CA VAL A 67 -2.46 -2.16 -1.59
C VAL A 67 -1.83 -0.79 -1.48
N LEU A 68 -2.65 0.26 -1.49
CA LEU A 68 -2.24 1.65 -1.29
C LEU A 68 -3.00 2.26 -0.12
N ILE A 69 -2.27 2.91 0.77
CA ILE A 69 -2.80 3.66 1.92
C ILE A 69 -2.36 5.10 1.80
N GLN A 70 -3.30 6.03 1.98
CA GLN A 70 -3.02 7.46 2.00
C GLN A 70 -3.74 8.12 3.18
N LEU A 71 -2.99 8.85 3.98
CA LEU A 71 -3.51 9.69 5.06
C LEU A 71 -3.90 11.05 4.46
N GLN A 72 -5.17 11.43 4.62
CA GLN A 72 -5.75 12.58 3.92
C GLN A 72 -5.75 13.86 4.78
N LYS A 73 -6.23 13.75 6.03
CA LYS A 73 -6.39 14.88 6.96
C LYS A 73 -6.01 14.49 8.38
N ASN A 74 -5.78 15.49 9.24
CA ASN A 74 -5.47 15.32 10.67
C ASN A 74 -4.33 14.34 10.91
N VAL A 75 -3.31 14.42 10.05
CA VAL A 75 -2.17 13.53 10.07
C VAL A 75 -1.34 13.85 11.33
N PRO A 76 -1.12 12.88 12.25
CA PRO A 76 -0.35 13.13 13.47
C PRO A 76 1.04 13.67 13.12
N GLU A 77 1.53 14.71 13.79
CA GLU A 77 2.74 15.45 13.36
C GLU A 77 4.01 14.58 13.31
N LYS A 78 4.12 13.62 14.24
CA LYS A 78 5.32 12.79 14.40
C LYS A 78 5.50 11.78 13.27
N THR A 79 6.32 12.16 12.30
CA THR A 79 6.58 11.37 11.09
C THR A 79 7.11 9.97 11.35
N SER A 80 8.04 9.79 12.30
CA SER A 80 8.60 8.47 12.62
C SER A 80 7.53 7.51 13.18
N GLU A 81 6.75 7.96 14.15
CA GLU A 81 5.64 7.18 14.73
C GLU A 81 4.60 6.82 13.67
N ARG A 82 4.29 7.77 12.78
CA ARG A 82 3.35 7.57 11.68
C ARG A 82 3.82 6.55 10.66
N ARG A 83 5.09 6.60 10.25
CA ARG A 83 5.71 5.60 9.37
C ARG A 83 5.69 4.21 10.01
N ASN A 84 5.96 4.12 11.30
CA ASN A 84 5.89 2.87 12.05
C ASN A 84 4.46 2.31 12.10
N ALA A 85 3.46 3.16 12.33
CA ALA A 85 2.06 2.76 12.31
C ALA A 85 1.61 2.25 10.93
N LEU A 86 1.97 2.95 9.84
CA LEU A 86 1.70 2.51 8.47
C LEU A 86 2.35 1.16 8.17
N ARG A 87 3.61 0.99 8.58
CA ARG A 87 4.35 -0.28 8.44
C ARG A 87 3.65 -1.43 9.18
N SER A 88 3.31 -1.23 10.45
CA SER A 88 2.65 -2.25 11.27
C SER A 88 1.25 -2.60 10.75
N PHE A 89 0.51 -1.60 10.28
CA PHE A 89 -0.79 -1.81 9.66
C PHE A 89 -0.66 -2.64 8.37
N LEU A 90 0.23 -2.25 7.45
CA LEU A 90 0.44 -3.01 6.21
C LEU A 90 0.86 -4.45 6.47
N ARG A 91 1.82 -4.67 7.38
CA ARG A 91 2.25 -6.04 7.75
C ARG A 91 1.09 -6.92 8.22
N SER A 92 0.13 -6.32 8.92
CA SER A 92 -1.02 -7.05 9.47
C SER A 92 -2.18 -7.21 8.47
N TYR A 93 -2.42 -6.17 7.65
CA TYR A 93 -3.55 -6.10 6.73
C TYR A 93 -3.27 -6.79 5.40
N PHE A 94 -2.11 -6.52 4.80
CA PHE A 94 -1.76 -6.91 3.43
C PHE A 94 -1.93 -8.41 3.14
N PRO A 95 -1.32 -9.34 3.92
CA PRO A 95 -1.45 -10.78 3.62
C PRO A 95 -2.89 -11.27 3.72
N LYS A 96 -3.66 -10.77 4.70
CA LYS A 96 -5.07 -11.16 4.89
C LYS A 96 -5.97 -10.61 3.78
N ALA A 97 -5.70 -9.39 3.32
CA ALA A 97 -6.43 -8.78 2.21
C ALA A 97 -6.16 -9.55 0.90
N MET A 98 -4.90 -9.92 0.66
CA MET A 98 -4.50 -10.73 -0.48
C MET A 98 -5.24 -12.08 -0.50
N GLU A 99 -5.20 -12.81 0.61
CA GLU A 99 -5.90 -14.10 0.75
C GLU A 99 -7.41 -13.96 0.50
N LYS A 100 -8.05 -12.96 1.11
CA LYS A 100 -9.48 -12.69 0.92
C LYS A 100 -9.85 -12.34 -0.51
N GLN A 101 -8.94 -11.71 -1.25
CA GLN A 101 -9.14 -11.39 -2.65
C GLN A 101 -9.04 -12.64 -3.56
N GLY A 102 -8.66 -13.80 -3.01
CA GLY A 102 -8.50 -15.05 -3.74
C GLY A 102 -7.16 -15.15 -4.46
N CYS A 103 -6.19 -14.33 -4.08
CA CYS A 103 -4.79 -14.50 -4.47
C CYS A 103 -4.18 -15.65 -3.67
N LYS A 104 -3.58 -16.61 -4.39
CA LYS A 104 -2.90 -17.79 -3.84
C LYS A 104 -1.41 -17.78 -4.18
#